data_AF-A0A7K1GND8-F1
#
_entry.id   AF-A0A7K1GND8-F1
#
_cell.length_a   1.000
_cell.length_b   1.000
_cell.length_c   1.000
_cell.angle_alpha   90.00
_cell.angle_beta   90.00
_cell.angle_gamma   90.00
#
_symmetry.space_group_name_H-M   'P 1'
#
loop_
_entity.id
_entity.type
_entity.pdbx_description
1 polymer ?
#
loop_
_entity_poly.entity_id
_entity_poly.type
_entity_poly.pdbx_seq_one_letter_code
_entity_poly.pdbx_strand_id
1 'polypeptide(L)'
;MQHTIKTALSLLFVLLLISCKDNKADYQDITFNSVLLTKVDSLDARINHLVDVVSSKKDSTTVRQAFVDSRLAYKEIEWAVSYFLPHTTRAINGPALDQLDLNENQYIPAEGFQVLEEYLYPTFDSEGSDPMLLQAKRIKNFTYSMRKNFEVIVLSDQMVLEALKMEMFQITTLGITGFDTPASKLQFVEAAVSLHGVREAIATHKQWSQAAEYQKLLPLFDKAIAICEKNPNKFTFDYLSFITDYLEPLTKGIVALQNELNIPFNKQTQPVKATASSLFDKDLIDLNAFMPDSTYYSSTKKIALGKELFFEKKLSKDNFRSCADCHHKDKAFTDGLKASLDLRGTPLERNTPSLNYAAYYHGQFWDMRSLTLESQSSDVITNKDEMHGNLDEIVEHLNESEKYREQFKKVYNNDEPIQVWQLENALSTYIRSLSTFNSRFDWYMRGDKSALTAQEKQGFNLFVGKAQCATCHFMPVFNGTVPPHFVNSEQEVLGVPKDKEGTILDDDLGRYVQNPELDQLKHSFKTPTVRNIGESGPYMHNGVYATLEEVMDFYNKGGGLGLGLQVDSQTLPEDPLNLTDQEIQDIIAFMRALSDK
;
A
#
# COMPACT_ATOMS: atom_id res chain seq x y z
N MET A 1 78.16 -5.11 32.05
CA MET A 1 76.96 -4.25 31.96
C MET A 1 75.83 -4.98 31.22
N GLN A 2 75.49 -6.19 31.68
CA GLN A 2 74.43 -7.05 31.10
C GLN A 2 73.60 -7.77 32.18
N HIS A 3 73.83 -7.47 33.46
CA HIS A 3 73.11 -8.10 34.58
C HIS A 3 72.17 -7.17 35.35
N THR A 4 72.15 -5.87 35.03
CA THR A 4 71.28 -4.88 35.70
C THR A 4 69.99 -4.58 34.95
N ILE A 5 69.77 -5.16 33.76
CA ILE A 5 68.56 -4.94 32.94
C ILE A 5 67.50 -6.03 33.18
N LYS A 6 67.89 -7.21 33.70
CA LYS A 6 66.95 -8.33 33.91
C LYS A 6 66.11 -8.24 35.19
N THR A 7 66.48 -7.41 36.16
CA THR A 7 65.69 -7.22 37.40
C THR A 7 64.72 -6.04 37.33
N ALA A 8 64.90 -5.10 36.41
CA ALA A 8 63.97 -3.98 36.21
C ALA A 8 62.73 -4.38 35.38
N LEU A 9 62.86 -5.34 34.45
CA LEU A 9 61.71 -5.82 33.66
C LEU A 9 60.76 -6.73 34.45
N SER A 10 61.26 -7.45 35.47
CA SER A 10 60.45 -8.39 36.24
C SER A 10 59.57 -7.72 37.30
N LEU A 11 59.91 -6.49 37.74
CA LEU A 11 59.07 -5.72 38.67
C LEU A 11 58.00 -4.87 37.96
N LEU A 12 58.20 -4.53 36.68
CA LEU A 12 57.17 -3.81 35.90
C LEU A 12 56.02 -4.74 35.46
N PHE A 13 56.27 -6.05 35.36
CA PHE A 13 55.25 -7.03 34.96
C PHE A 13 54.32 -7.47 36.11
N VAL A 14 54.74 -7.30 37.37
CA VAL A 14 53.92 -7.67 38.54
C VAL A 14 53.04 -6.51 39.01
N LEU A 15 53.39 -5.26 38.70
CA LEU A 15 52.58 -4.07 39.02
C LEU A 15 51.50 -3.74 37.97
N LEU A 16 51.50 -4.40 36.81
CA LEU A 16 50.41 -4.31 35.81
C LEU A 16 49.30 -5.36 36.01
N LEU A 17 49.45 -6.29 36.95
CA LEU A 17 48.47 -7.36 37.21
C LEU A 17 47.50 -7.07 38.37
N ILE A 18 47.53 -5.87 38.97
CA ILE A 18 46.65 -5.50 40.11
C ILE A 18 45.70 -4.33 39.76
N SER A 19 45.61 -3.91 38.50
CA SER A 19 44.69 -2.82 38.06
C SER A 19 43.61 -3.26 37.08
N CYS A 20 43.17 -4.52 37.14
CA CYS A 20 41.89 -4.94 36.57
C CYS A 20 41.04 -5.53 37.70
N LYS A 21 40.46 -4.65 38.54
CA LYS A 21 39.22 -5.01 39.23
C LYS A 21 38.13 -5.01 38.16
N ASP A 22 37.82 -6.20 37.65
CA ASP A 22 36.63 -6.47 36.87
C ASP A 22 35.39 -6.11 37.70
N ASN A 23 34.95 -4.86 37.56
CA ASN A 23 33.53 -4.54 37.63
C ASN A 23 32.94 -4.83 36.25
N LYS A 24 32.83 -6.12 35.90
CA LYS A 24 31.87 -6.53 34.88
C LYS A 24 30.73 -7.21 35.60
N ALA A 25 29.72 -6.40 35.90
CA ALA A 25 28.39 -6.91 36.10
C ALA A 25 28.06 -7.74 34.86
N ASP A 26 27.80 -9.03 35.07
CA ASP A 26 27.39 -9.97 34.04
C ASP A 26 25.95 -9.62 33.65
N TYR A 27 25.80 -8.59 32.81
CA TYR A 27 24.56 -8.27 32.12
C TYR A 27 24.70 -8.87 30.73
N GLN A 28 24.01 -9.97 30.47
CA GLN A 28 23.69 -10.33 29.09
C GLN A 28 22.81 -9.21 28.54
N ASP A 29 23.35 -8.38 27.66
CA ASP A 29 22.53 -7.44 26.87
C ASP A 29 21.54 -8.29 26.07
N ILE A 30 20.26 -8.23 26.45
CA ILE A 30 19.17 -8.86 25.72
C ILE A 30 19.16 -8.24 24.32
N THR A 31 19.31 -9.06 23.28
CA THR A 31 19.28 -8.60 21.90
C THR A 31 17.86 -8.66 21.35
N PHE A 32 17.58 -7.89 20.30
CA PHE A 32 16.31 -7.99 19.55
C PHE A 32 16.01 -9.43 19.15
N ASN A 33 17.02 -10.18 18.69
CA ASN A 33 16.89 -11.59 18.32
C ASN A 33 16.39 -12.46 19.49
N SER A 34 16.95 -12.30 20.70
CA SER A 34 16.52 -13.15 21.84
C SER A 34 15.07 -12.87 22.27
N VAL A 35 14.65 -11.61 22.23
CA VAL A 35 13.25 -11.24 22.53
C VAL A 35 12.34 -11.82 21.45
N LEU A 36 12.69 -11.59 20.18
CA LEU A 36 11.89 -12.03 19.05
C LEU A 36 11.75 -13.55 18.99
N LEU A 37 12.83 -14.31 19.23
CA LEU A 37 12.79 -15.78 19.29
C LEU A 37 11.87 -16.28 20.41
N THR A 38 11.86 -15.62 21.56
CA THR A 38 10.94 -15.94 22.67
C THR A 38 9.49 -15.68 22.29
N LYS A 39 9.21 -14.58 21.58
CA LYS A 39 7.85 -14.26 21.10
C LYS A 39 7.40 -15.21 20.00
N VAL A 40 8.29 -15.60 19.08
CA VAL A 40 8.01 -16.65 18.08
C VAL A 40 7.70 -17.99 18.73
N ASP A 41 8.40 -18.37 19.80
CA ASP A 41 8.09 -19.57 20.59
C ASP A 41 6.70 -19.46 21.26
N SER A 42 6.32 -18.28 21.73
CA SER A 42 4.97 -18.04 22.27
C SER A 42 3.89 -18.17 21.19
N LEU A 43 4.11 -17.60 20.01
CA LEU A 43 3.23 -17.76 18.86
C LEU A 43 3.08 -19.24 18.47
N ASP A 44 4.19 -19.97 18.37
CA ASP A 44 4.18 -21.41 18.04
C ASP A 44 3.35 -22.21 19.06
N ALA A 45 3.52 -21.94 20.35
CA ALA A 45 2.74 -22.60 21.40
C ALA A 45 1.22 -22.35 21.27
N ARG A 46 0.82 -21.12 20.94
CA ARG A 46 -0.60 -20.75 20.73
C ARG A 46 -1.17 -21.38 19.47
N ILE A 47 -0.39 -21.44 18.39
CA ILE A 47 -0.78 -22.13 17.16
C ILE A 47 -0.88 -23.64 17.37
N ASN A 48 0.00 -24.24 18.17
CA ASN A 48 -0.13 -25.64 18.56
C ASN A 48 -1.45 -25.89 19.30
N HIS A 49 -1.81 -25.00 20.23
CA HIS A 49 -3.10 -25.08 20.90
C HIS A 49 -4.28 -24.94 19.93
N LEU A 50 -4.21 -24.01 18.95
CA LEU A 50 -5.21 -23.86 17.89
C LEU A 50 -5.38 -25.15 17.07
N VAL A 51 -4.28 -25.77 16.64
CA VAL A 51 -4.29 -27.06 15.93
C VAL A 51 -4.95 -28.15 16.80
N ASP A 52 -4.66 -28.19 18.10
CA ASP A 52 -5.21 -29.18 19.02
C ASP A 52 -6.73 -29.01 19.21
N VAL A 53 -7.22 -27.77 19.38
CA VAL A 53 -8.66 -27.52 19.58
C VAL A 53 -9.47 -27.76 18.30
N VAL A 54 -8.92 -27.42 17.12
CA VAL A 54 -9.56 -27.68 15.83
C VAL A 54 -9.58 -29.19 15.55
N SER A 55 -8.45 -29.88 15.71
CA SER A 55 -8.38 -31.33 15.49
C SER A 55 -9.25 -32.14 16.45
N SER A 56 -9.39 -31.66 17.70
CA SER A 56 -10.28 -32.25 18.70
C SER A 56 -11.75 -31.84 18.53
N LYS A 57 -12.10 -31.09 17.49
CA LYS A 57 -13.45 -30.60 17.18
C LYS A 57 -14.12 -29.94 18.40
N LYS A 58 -13.39 -29.07 19.09
CA LYS A 58 -13.93 -28.28 20.22
C LYS A 58 -15.02 -27.32 19.74
N ASP A 59 -15.79 -26.81 20.70
CA ASP A 59 -16.87 -25.86 20.40
C ASP A 59 -16.34 -24.53 19.83
N SER A 60 -17.24 -23.79 19.19
CA SER A 60 -16.90 -22.54 18.49
C SER A 60 -16.26 -21.49 19.39
N THR A 61 -16.63 -21.42 20.67
CA THR A 61 -16.05 -20.45 21.61
C THR A 61 -14.59 -20.77 21.87
N THR A 62 -14.29 -22.05 22.14
CA THR A 62 -12.93 -22.52 22.37
C THR A 62 -12.04 -22.33 21.13
N VAL A 63 -12.53 -22.66 19.94
CA VAL A 63 -11.77 -22.50 18.69
C VAL A 63 -11.52 -21.03 18.37
N ARG A 64 -12.55 -20.18 18.48
CA ARG A 64 -12.41 -18.73 18.26
C ARG A 64 -11.42 -18.10 19.25
N GLN A 65 -11.43 -18.51 20.52
CA GLN A 65 -10.46 -18.00 21.49
C GLN A 65 -9.02 -18.39 21.12
N ALA A 66 -8.77 -19.65 20.74
CA ALA A 66 -7.45 -20.09 20.32
C ALA A 66 -6.96 -19.38 19.04
N PHE A 67 -7.89 -19.07 18.12
CA PHE A 67 -7.62 -18.25 16.94
C PHE A 67 -7.19 -16.85 17.35
N VAL A 68 -7.98 -16.16 18.19
CA VAL A 68 -7.66 -14.80 18.67
C VAL A 68 -6.32 -14.78 19.40
N ASP A 69 -6.08 -15.72 20.30
CA ASP A 69 -4.83 -15.80 21.06
C ASP A 69 -3.61 -15.93 20.13
N SER A 70 -3.72 -16.79 19.12
CA SER A 70 -2.67 -16.99 18.12
C SER A 70 -2.46 -15.75 17.25
N ARG A 71 -3.56 -15.11 16.86
CA ARG A 71 -3.57 -13.92 16.02
C ARG A 71 -2.91 -12.73 16.71
N LEU A 72 -3.25 -12.49 17.98
CA LEU A 72 -2.64 -11.44 18.78
C LEU A 72 -1.14 -11.69 19.01
N ALA A 73 -0.73 -12.94 19.24
CA ALA A 73 0.69 -13.25 19.36
C ALA A 73 1.48 -13.02 18.07
N TYR A 74 0.85 -13.18 16.90
CA TYR A 74 1.45 -12.79 15.63
C TYR A 74 1.56 -11.26 15.51
N LYS A 75 0.48 -10.53 15.84
CA LYS A 75 0.47 -9.05 15.79
C LYS A 75 1.54 -8.41 16.66
N GLU A 76 1.89 -9.02 17.79
CA GLU A 76 2.96 -8.54 18.68
C GLU A 76 4.35 -8.53 18.00
N ILE A 77 4.58 -9.41 17.02
CA ILE A 77 5.84 -9.52 16.28
C ILE A 77 5.71 -9.09 14.81
N GLU A 78 4.56 -8.57 14.41
CA GLU A 78 4.26 -8.23 13.01
C GLU A 78 5.31 -7.28 12.43
N TRP A 79 5.75 -6.28 13.19
CA TRP A 79 6.80 -5.34 12.78
C TRP A 79 8.06 -6.03 12.25
N ALA A 80 8.46 -7.15 12.86
CA ALA A 80 9.64 -7.89 12.46
C ALA A 80 9.33 -8.83 11.29
N VAL A 81 8.19 -9.52 11.34
CA VAL A 81 7.84 -10.50 10.30
C VAL A 81 7.54 -9.78 8.98
N SER A 82 6.83 -8.64 9.01
CA SER A 82 6.49 -7.83 7.83
C SER A 82 7.74 -7.32 7.13
N TYR A 83 8.69 -6.79 7.89
CA TYR A 83 9.90 -6.19 7.34
C TYR A 83 10.95 -7.22 6.90
N PHE A 84 11.25 -8.23 7.74
CA PHE A 84 12.35 -9.16 7.48
C PHE A 84 11.93 -10.40 6.69
N LEU A 85 10.64 -10.77 6.73
CA LEU A 85 10.10 -11.98 6.11
C LEU A 85 8.84 -11.68 5.27
N PRO A 86 8.92 -10.80 4.25
CA PRO A 86 7.75 -10.31 3.52
C PRO A 86 6.94 -11.43 2.83
N HIS A 87 7.60 -12.48 2.34
CA HIS A 87 6.92 -13.66 1.80
C HIS A 87 6.10 -14.41 2.85
N THR A 88 6.65 -14.57 4.07
CA THR A 88 5.93 -15.20 5.18
C THR A 88 4.77 -14.33 5.62
N THR A 89 4.94 -13.00 5.70
CA THR A 89 3.85 -12.06 6.02
C THR A 89 2.71 -12.14 5.02
N ARG A 90 3.03 -12.14 3.73
CA ARG A 90 2.04 -12.29 2.67
C ARG A 90 1.26 -13.60 2.76
N ALA A 91 1.88 -14.69 3.20
CA ALA A 91 1.22 -15.98 3.35
C ALA A 91 0.43 -16.10 4.66
N ILE A 92 0.94 -15.59 5.78
CA ILE A 92 0.28 -15.75 7.09
C ILE A 92 -0.79 -14.69 7.36
N ASN A 93 -0.62 -13.48 6.83
CA ASN A 93 -1.47 -12.32 7.04
C ASN A 93 -2.02 -11.71 5.73
N GLY A 94 -1.92 -12.43 4.61
CA GLY A 94 -2.51 -11.99 3.35
C GLY A 94 -4.04 -12.00 3.38
N PRO A 95 -4.68 -11.32 2.41
CA PRO A 95 -6.13 -11.40 2.21
C PRO A 95 -6.55 -12.84 1.89
N ALA A 96 -7.80 -13.18 2.20
CA ALA A 96 -8.42 -14.46 1.83
C ALA A 96 -8.79 -14.52 0.32
N LEU A 97 -7.88 -14.05 -0.53
CA LEU A 97 -8.04 -14.00 -1.98
C LEU A 97 -6.84 -14.67 -2.63
N ASP A 98 -7.12 -15.56 -3.58
CA ASP A 98 -6.08 -16.25 -4.35
C ASP A 98 -5.20 -15.23 -5.08
N GLN A 99 -3.89 -15.44 -5.01
CA GLN A 99 -2.93 -14.51 -5.60
C GLN A 99 -2.58 -14.92 -7.01
N LEU A 100 -2.54 -13.94 -7.90
CA LEU A 100 -2.12 -14.14 -9.27
C LEU A 100 -0.59 -14.15 -9.37
N ASP A 101 -0.03 -15.28 -9.80
CA ASP A 101 1.33 -15.34 -10.32
C ASP A 101 1.30 -15.18 -11.84
N LEU A 102 1.59 -13.96 -12.30
CA LEU A 102 1.64 -13.62 -13.73
C LEU A 102 2.78 -14.33 -14.47
N ASN A 103 3.86 -14.75 -13.79
CA ASN A 103 4.99 -15.39 -14.45
C ASN A 103 4.70 -16.85 -14.79
N GLU A 104 4.03 -17.55 -13.87
CA GLU A 104 3.63 -18.95 -14.04
C GLU A 104 2.19 -19.10 -14.53
N ASN A 105 1.49 -17.97 -14.68
CA ASN A 105 0.10 -17.88 -15.10
C ASN A 105 -0.84 -18.81 -14.31
N GLN A 106 -0.68 -18.77 -12.99
CA GLN A 106 -1.40 -19.63 -12.05
C GLN A 106 -1.77 -18.86 -10.78
N TYR A 107 -2.70 -19.43 -10.01
CA TYR A 107 -3.02 -18.93 -8.68
C TYR A 107 -2.18 -19.61 -7.61
N ILE A 108 -1.70 -18.81 -6.67
CA ILE A 108 -1.24 -19.26 -5.37
C ILE A 108 -2.46 -19.21 -4.44
N PRO A 109 -2.97 -20.37 -3.98
CA PRO A 109 -4.14 -20.40 -3.12
C PRO A 109 -3.95 -19.57 -1.87
N ALA A 110 -4.98 -18.83 -1.47
CA ALA A 110 -4.96 -18.08 -0.23
C ALA A 110 -4.68 -19.01 0.97
N GLU A 111 -3.94 -18.50 1.94
CA GLU A 111 -3.64 -19.20 3.18
C GLU A 111 -3.49 -18.23 4.36
N GLY A 112 -3.37 -18.78 5.56
CA GLY A 112 -3.09 -17.99 6.76
C GLY A 112 -4.34 -17.62 7.56
N PHE A 113 -4.21 -16.55 8.35
CA PHE A 113 -5.22 -16.19 9.35
C PHE A 113 -6.53 -15.73 8.73
N GLN A 114 -6.53 -14.93 7.66
CA GLN A 114 -7.78 -14.45 7.06
C GLN A 114 -8.60 -15.60 6.44
N VAL A 115 -7.95 -16.54 5.75
CA VAL A 115 -8.64 -17.73 5.23
C VAL A 115 -9.22 -18.58 6.37
N LEU A 116 -8.49 -18.72 7.48
CA LEU A 116 -9.02 -19.42 8.66
C LEU A 116 -10.19 -18.64 9.29
N GLU A 117 -10.14 -17.31 9.26
CA GLU A 117 -11.17 -16.42 9.80
C GLU A 117 -12.54 -16.65 9.15
N GLU A 118 -12.60 -16.92 7.84
CA GLU A 118 -13.84 -17.15 7.08
C GLU A 118 -14.64 -18.37 7.57
N TYR A 119 -13.96 -19.41 8.06
CA TYR A 119 -14.62 -20.57 8.68
C TYR A 119 -15.11 -20.28 10.11
N LEU A 120 -14.59 -19.22 10.73
CA LEU A 120 -14.88 -18.89 12.11
C LEU A 120 -15.93 -17.78 12.24
N TYR A 121 -16.06 -16.90 11.24
CA TYR A 121 -16.89 -15.69 11.30
C TYR A 121 -17.60 -15.42 9.97
N PRO A 122 -18.79 -14.77 10.00
CA PRO A 122 -19.55 -14.40 11.20
C PRO A 122 -20.20 -15.63 11.88
N THR A 123 -20.47 -16.67 11.09
CA THR A 123 -20.97 -17.96 11.55
C THR A 123 -19.84 -18.98 11.62
N PHE A 124 -19.87 -19.85 12.64
CA PHE A 124 -18.89 -20.92 12.76
C PHE A 124 -19.28 -22.09 11.86
N ASP A 125 -18.43 -22.44 10.90
CA ASP A 125 -18.62 -23.59 10.04
C ASP A 125 -18.13 -24.87 10.74
N SER A 126 -19.06 -25.63 11.30
CA SER A 126 -18.76 -26.92 11.94
C SER A 126 -18.39 -28.03 10.96
N GLU A 127 -18.73 -27.90 9.67
CA GLU A 127 -18.44 -28.88 8.62
C GLU A 127 -17.05 -28.65 8.01
N GLY A 128 -16.53 -27.42 8.05
CA GLY A 128 -15.20 -27.00 7.64
C GLY A 128 -14.02 -27.44 8.52
N SER A 129 -14.16 -28.50 9.34
CA SER A 129 -13.09 -28.89 10.30
C SER A 129 -11.76 -29.25 9.63
N ASP A 130 -11.81 -29.86 8.45
CA ASP A 130 -10.61 -30.30 7.73
C ASP A 130 -9.89 -29.13 7.03
N PRO A 131 -10.57 -28.23 6.30
CA PRO A 131 -9.99 -26.97 5.83
C PRO A 131 -9.42 -26.09 6.95
N MET A 132 -10.14 -25.93 8.07
CA MET A 132 -9.64 -25.18 9.24
C MET A 132 -8.34 -25.79 9.77
N LEU A 133 -8.30 -27.13 9.92
CA LEU A 133 -7.12 -27.83 10.40
C LEU A 133 -5.93 -27.70 9.43
N LEU A 134 -6.19 -27.71 8.12
CA LEU A 134 -5.17 -27.47 7.11
C LEU A 134 -4.57 -26.07 7.26
N GLN A 135 -5.39 -25.04 7.39
CA GLN A 135 -4.92 -23.67 7.56
C GLN A 135 -4.14 -23.50 8.87
N ALA A 136 -4.65 -24.02 10.00
CA ALA A 136 -3.93 -23.98 11.27
C ALA A 136 -2.54 -24.66 11.18
N LYS A 137 -2.43 -25.78 10.45
CA LYS A 137 -1.14 -26.46 10.20
C LYS A 137 -0.22 -25.67 9.26
N ARG A 138 -0.75 -24.98 8.25
CA ARG A 138 0.04 -24.08 7.39
C ARG A 138 0.63 -22.94 8.20
N ILE A 139 -0.18 -22.30 9.05
CA ILE A 139 0.27 -21.25 9.97
C ILE A 139 1.39 -21.77 10.89
N LYS A 140 1.24 -23.00 11.42
CA LYS A 140 2.31 -23.66 12.20
C LYS A 140 3.61 -23.86 11.43
N ASN A 141 3.56 -24.16 10.14
CA ASN A 141 4.79 -24.28 9.36
C ASN A 141 5.48 -22.91 9.21
N PHE A 142 4.72 -21.82 9.15
CA PHE A 142 5.28 -20.48 9.12
C PHE A 142 5.98 -20.10 10.43
N THR A 143 5.47 -20.49 11.61
CA THR A 143 6.16 -20.22 12.89
C THR A 143 7.53 -20.89 12.95
N TYR A 144 7.65 -22.12 12.42
CA TYR A 144 8.94 -22.80 12.26
C TYR A 144 9.89 -22.02 11.33
N SER A 145 9.40 -21.58 10.17
CA SER A 145 10.18 -20.77 9.23
C SER A 145 10.65 -19.45 9.87
N MET A 146 9.77 -18.74 10.56
CA MET A 146 10.09 -17.50 11.27
C MET A 146 11.22 -17.73 12.26
N ARG A 147 11.12 -18.78 13.09
CA ARG A 147 12.14 -19.11 14.06
C ARG A 147 13.50 -19.35 13.41
N LYS A 148 13.55 -20.18 12.36
CA LYS A 148 14.80 -20.48 11.64
C LYS A 148 15.43 -19.27 10.98
N ASN A 149 14.63 -18.36 10.46
CA ASN A 149 15.16 -17.13 9.89
C ASN A 149 15.67 -16.17 10.98
N PHE A 150 14.94 -15.98 12.08
CA PHE A 150 15.40 -15.09 13.16
C PHE A 150 16.55 -15.65 14.01
N GLU A 151 16.84 -16.95 13.92
CA GLU A 151 18.08 -17.55 14.45
C GLU A 151 19.33 -17.02 13.70
N VAL A 152 19.20 -16.61 12.43
CA VAL A 152 20.34 -16.26 11.56
C VAL A 152 20.36 -14.81 11.07
N ILE A 153 19.21 -14.14 11.01
CA ILE A 153 19.12 -12.74 10.60
C ILE A 153 19.76 -11.86 11.68
N VAL A 154 20.66 -10.96 11.25
CA VAL A 154 21.23 -9.94 12.14
C VAL A 154 20.34 -8.71 12.13
N LEU A 155 19.74 -8.40 13.28
CA LEU A 155 18.88 -7.23 13.46
C LEU A 155 19.72 -6.02 13.88
N SER A 156 20.10 -5.18 12.90
CA SER A 156 20.78 -3.91 13.20
C SER A 156 19.79 -2.84 13.67
N ASP A 157 20.26 -1.91 14.50
CA ASP A 157 19.52 -0.75 14.99
C ASP A 157 18.79 0.02 13.88
N GLN A 158 19.47 0.24 12.75
CA GLN A 158 18.92 0.89 11.57
C GLN A 158 17.72 0.11 11.00
N MET A 159 17.85 -1.21 10.84
CA MET A 159 16.79 -2.04 10.27
C MET A 159 15.60 -2.16 11.22
N VAL A 160 15.85 -2.23 12.52
CA VAL A 160 14.76 -2.29 13.51
C VAL A 160 13.97 -0.98 13.51
N LEU A 161 14.61 0.19 13.58
CA LEU A 161 13.88 1.47 13.54
C LEU A 161 13.09 1.66 12.24
N GLU A 162 13.64 1.20 11.11
CA GLU A 162 12.93 1.20 9.83
C GLU A 162 11.71 0.26 9.87
N ALA A 163 11.87 -0.97 10.38
CA ALA A 163 10.77 -1.92 10.57
C ALA A 163 9.65 -1.37 11.46
N LEU A 164 10.01 -0.71 12.57
CA LEU A 164 9.05 -0.07 13.48
C LEU A 164 8.29 1.09 12.82
N LYS A 165 8.97 1.90 12.00
CA LYS A 165 8.31 2.94 11.19
C LYS A 165 7.33 2.31 10.19
N MET A 166 7.74 1.25 9.50
CA MET A 166 6.89 0.54 8.54
C MET A 166 5.67 -0.09 9.21
N GLU A 167 5.82 -0.60 10.44
CA GLU A 167 4.71 -1.10 11.24
C GLU A 167 3.72 0.01 11.58
N MET A 168 4.19 1.21 11.96
CA MET A 168 3.28 2.34 12.20
C MET A 168 2.48 2.73 10.94
N PHE A 169 3.09 2.60 9.76
CA PHE A 169 2.39 2.77 8.49
C PHE A 169 1.33 1.69 8.29
N GLN A 170 1.68 0.43 8.53
CA GLN A 170 0.77 -0.71 8.44
C GLN A 170 -0.42 -0.61 9.41
N ILE A 171 -0.19 -0.25 10.67
CA ILE A 171 -1.26 0.00 11.66
C ILE A 171 -2.23 1.09 11.14
N THR A 172 -1.70 2.15 10.54
CA THR A 172 -2.49 3.28 10.04
C THR A 172 -3.32 2.91 8.82
N THR A 173 -2.76 2.14 7.88
CA THR A 173 -3.38 1.90 6.57
C THR A 173 -4.16 0.58 6.47
N LEU A 174 -3.77 -0.45 7.22
CA LEU A 174 -4.36 -1.79 7.17
C LEU A 174 -4.96 -2.22 8.51
N GLY A 175 -4.25 -1.95 9.62
CA GLY A 175 -4.65 -2.41 10.95
C GLY A 175 -5.98 -1.81 11.41
N ILE A 176 -6.03 -0.47 11.61
CA ILE A 176 -7.24 0.18 12.14
C ILE A 176 -8.42 0.20 11.16
N THR A 177 -8.13 0.08 9.85
CA THR A 177 -9.16 0.04 8.80
C THR A 177 -9.92 -1.29 8.80
N GLY A 178 -9.35 -2.33 9.41
CA GLY A 178 -9.91 -3.68 9.48
C GLY A 178 -9.61 -4.52 8.24
N PHE A 179 -8.65 -4.11 7.41
CA PHE A 179 -8.17 -4.91 6.27
C PHE A 179 -7.65 -6.28 6.73
N ASP A 180 -6.96 -6.33 7.87
CA ASP A 180 -6.40 -7.57 8.42
C ASP A 180 -7.46 -8.50 9.05
N THR A 181 -8.67 -8.00 9.35
CA THR A 181 -9.73 -8.74 10.07
C THR A 181 -11.13 -8.43 9.53
N PRO A 182 -11.37 -8.68 8.22
CA PRO A 182 -12.63 -8.33 7.59
C PRO A 182 -13.84 -9.00 8.28
N ALA A 183 -13.70 -10.25 8.73
CA ALA A 183 -14.82 -11.00 9.31
C ALA A 183 -14.92 -10.90 10.85
N SER A 184 -13.82 -10.98 11.60
CA SER A 184 -13.84 -10.98 13.08
C SER A 184 -13.98 -9.58 13.69
N LYS A 185 -13.64 -8.51 12.94
CA LYS A 185 -13.71 -7.11 13.40
C LYS A 185 -12.83 -6.83 14.63
N LEU A 186 -11.64 -7.44 14.68
CA LEU A 186 -10.68 -7.31 15.80
C LEU A 186 -9.67 -6.18 15.62
N GLN A 187 -9.77 -5.40 14.54
CA GLN A 187 -8.90 -4.28 14.17
C GLN A 187 -8.31 -3.44 15.32
N PHE A 188 -9.10 -3.01 16.32
CA PHE A 188 -8.57 -2.21 17.44
C PHE A 188 -7.83 -3.06 18.47
N VAL A 189 -8.31 -4.29 18.73
CA VAL A 189 -7.61 -5.22 19.62
C VAL A 189 -6.25 -5.60 19.01
N GLU A 190 -6.21 -5.87 17.71
CA GLU A 190 -4.97 -6.12 16.99
C GLU A 190 -4.04 -4.89 16.97
N ALA A 191 -4.58 -3.70 16.65
CA ALA A 191 -3.79 -2.46 16.65
C ALA A 191 -3.19 -2.15 18.03
N ALA A 192 -3.91 -2.42 19.13
CA ALA A 192 -3.35 -2.29 20.47
C ALA A 192 -2.11 -3.17 20.66
N VAL A 193 -2.17 -4.42 20.21
CA VAL A 193 -1.07 -5.39 20.35
C VAL A 193 0.11 -5.05 19.43
N SER A 194 -0.15 -4.62 18.19
CA SER A 194 0.90 -4.11 17.29
C SER A 194 1.61 -2.88 17.90
N LEU A 195 0.85 -1.92 18.45
CA LEU A 195 1.41 -0.75 19.15
C LEU A 195 2.25 -1.14 20.38
N HIS A 196 1.79 -2.14 21.15
CA HIS A 196 2.58 -2.72 22.25
C HIS A 196 3.89 -3.33 21.73
N GLY A 197 3.85 -4.11 20.65
CA GLY A 197 5.03 -4.71 20.02
C GLY A 197 6.05 -3.66 19.58
N VAL A 198 5.61 -2.57 18.95
CA VAL A 198 6.48 -1.44 18.58
C VAL A 198 7.10 -0.80 19.82
N ARG A 199 6.29 -0.50 20.84
CA ARG A 199 6.76 0.11 22.09
C ARG A 199 7.79 -0.79 22.81
N GLU A 200 7.52 -2.09 22.92
CA GLU A 200 8.40 -3.08 23.55
C GLU A 200 9.73 -3.20 22.81
N ALA A 201 9.70 -3.19 21.48
CA ALA A 201 10.92 -3.20 20.67
C ALA A 201 11.79 -1.97 21.00
N ILE A 202 11.22 -0.76 21.06
CA ILE A 202 12.01 0.43 21.44
C ILE A 202 12.56 0.31 22.87
N ALA A 203 11.75 -0.21 23.80
CA ALA A 203 12.13 -0.38 25.20
C ALA A 203 13.26 -1.42 25.41
N THR A 204 13.36 -2.41 24.51
CA THR A 204 14.39 -3.48 24.58
C THR A 204 15.80 -2.91 24.51
N HIS A 205 16.00 -1.83 23.74
CA HIS A 205 17.31 -1.22 23.60
C HIS A 205 17.56 -0.16 24.68
N LYS A 206 18.50 -0.44 25.60
CA LYS A 206 18.78 0.41 26.78
C LYS A 206 19.13 1.86 26.43
N GLN A 207 19.88 2.09 25.35
CA GLN A 207 20.23 3.47 24.95
C GLN A 207 19.02 4.21 24.38
N TRP A 208 18.12 3.50 23.69
CA TRP A 208 16.94 4.12 23.09
C TRP A 208 15.94 4.49 24.18
N SER A 209 15.76 3.62 25.18
CA SER A 209 14.87 3.89 26.31
C SER A 209 15.35 5.05 27.22
N GLN A 210 16.60 5.47 27.08
CA GLN A 210 17.17 6.64 27.76
C GLN A 210 17.09 7.93 26.93
N ALA A 211 16.78 7.84 25.63
CA ALA A 211 16.67 8.99 24.75
C ALA A 211 15.50 9.91 25.14
N ALA A 212 15.68 11.20 24.95
CA ALA A 212 14.65 12.20 25.27
C ALA A 212 13.41 11.98 24.39
N GLU A 213 13.57 11.58 23.13
CA GLU A 213 12.46 11.34 22.23
C GLU A 213 11.63 10.12 22.62
N TYR A 214 12.27 9.06 23.12
CA TYR A 214 11.55 7.92 23.67
C TYR A 214 10.65 8.32 24.86
N GLN A 215 11.13 9.20 25.74
CA GLN A 215 10.33 9.68 26.87
C GLN A 215 9.09 10.46 26.42
N LYS A 216 9.11 11.09 25.24
CA LYS A 216 7.94 11.74 24.63
C LYS A 216 7.00 10.74 23.97
N LEU A 217 7.54 9.68 23.38
CA LEU A 217 6.77 8.60 22.74
C LEU A 217 5.95 7.79 23.74
N LEU A 218 6.51 7.48 24.92
CA LEU A 218 5.86 6.65 25.95
C LEU A 218 4.40 7.04 26.26
N PRO A 219 4.09 8.29 26.68
CA PRO A 219 2.72 8.68 26.98
C PRO A 219 1.79 8.70 25.76
N LEU A 220 2.34 8.82 24.53
CA LEU A 220 1.56 8.72 23.30
C LEU A 220 1.17 7.26 23.02
N PHE A 221 2.12 6.32 23.16
CA PHE A 221 1.83 4.89 23.04
C PHE A 221 0.79 4.46 24.07
N ASP A 222 0.98 4.80 25.36
CA ASP A 222 0.05 4.43 26.43
C ASP A 222 -1.38 4.90 26.13
N LYS A 223 -1.56 6.11 25.60
CA LYS A 223 -2.87 6.64 25.24
C LYS A 223 -3.45 5.95 24.00
N ALA A 224 -2.65 5.76 22.95
CA ALA A 224 -3.09 5.13 21.71
C ALA A 224 -3.56 3.69 21.96
N ILE A 225 -2.74 2.94 22.69
CA ILE A 225 -3.03 1.58 23.17
C ILE A 225 -4.33 1.57 23.99
N ALA A 226 -4.45 2.44 25.00
CA ALA A 226 -5.63 2.47 25.87
C ALA A 226 -6.92 2.87 25.13
N ILE A 227 -6.84 3.59 24.00
CA ILE A 227 -7.98 3.85 23.12
C ILE A 227 -8.37 2.56 22.40
N CYS A 228 -7.40 1.87 21.81
CA CYS A 228 -7.60 0.63 21.07
C CYS A 228 -8.10 -0.52 21.95
N GLU A 229 -7.57 -0.69 23.17
CA GLU A 229 -7.97 -1.73 24.13
C GLU A 229 -9.43 -1.61 24.59
N LYS A 230 -10.04 -0.42 24.50
CA LYS A 230 -11.48 -0.24 24.73
C LYS A 230 -12.34 -0.84 23.63
N ASN A 231 -11.73 -1.28 22.53
CA ASN A 231 -12.36 -1.83 21.34
C ASN A 231 -13.55 -0.95 20.88
N PRO A 232 -13.30 0.31 20.50
CA PRO A 232 -14.36 1.24 20.13
C PRO A 232 -15.16 0.73 18.93
N ASN A 233 -16.40 1.20 18.80
CA ASN A 233 -17.22 0.86 17.65
C ASN A 233 -16.62 1.46 16.37
N LYS A 234 -16.20 0.60 15.44
CA LYS A 234 -15.59 0.98 14.16
C LYS A 234 -16.46 1.91 13.30
N PHE A 235 -17.78 1.86 13.44
CA PHE A 235 -18.68 2.70 12.65
C PHE A 235 -18.78 4.15 13.16
N THR A 236 -18.37 4.40 14.40
CA THR A 236 -18.48 5.73 15.04
C THR A 236 -17.13 6.27 15.50
N PHE A 237 -16.03 5.57 15.20
CA PHE A 237 -14.71 5.92 15.67
C PHE A 237 -14.16 7.14 14.92
N ASP A 238 -13.49 8.04 15.65
CA ASP A 238 -12.84 9.20 15.05
C ASP A 238 -11.43 8.84 14.56
N TYR A 239 -11.37 8.15 13.42
CA TYR A 239 -10.14 7.75 12.75
C TYR A 239 -9.22 8.93 12.47
N LEU A 240 -9.77 10.06 12.00
CA LEU A 240 -8.97 11.22 11.61
C LEU A 240 -8.19 11.79 12.80
N SER A 241 -8.87 12.00 13.93
CA SER A 241 -8.21 12.47 15.15
C SER A 241 -7.25 11.41 15.70
N PHE A 242 -7.62 10.13 15.66
CA PHE A 242 -6.72 9.07 16.11
C PHE A 242 -5.40 9.02 15.33
N ILE A 243 -5.47 9.13 13.99
CA ILE A 243 -4.29 9.18 13.13
C ILE A 243 -3.49 10.45 13.43
N THR A 244 -4.13 11.62 13.40
CA THR A 244 -3.38 12.90 13.48
C THR A 244 -2.87 13.27 14.87
N ASP A 245 -3.49 12.74 15.93
CA ASP A 245 -3.13 13.07 17.31
C ASP A 245 -2.28 11.97 17.97
N TYR A 246 -2.25 10.74 17.42
CA TYR A 246 -1.47 9.62 17.97
C TYR A 246 -0.55 8.96 16.94
N LEU A 247 -1.08 8.35 15.88
CA LEU A 247 -0.26 7.51 14.98
C LEU A 247 0.80 8.33 14.23
N GLU A 248 0.44 9.50 13.71
CA GLU A 248 1.38 10.40 13.02
C GLU A 248 2.47 10.95 13.96
N PRO A 249 2.15 11.48 15.15
CA PRO A 249 3.17 11.83 16.14
C PRO A 249 4.09 10.68 16.55
N LEU A 250 3.55 9.45 16.69
CA LEU A 250 4.35 8.26 17.00
C LEU A 250 5.34 7.93 15.88
N THR A 251 4.89 7.89 14.62
CA THR A 251 5.76 7.67 13.46
C THR A 251 6.88 8.73 13.39
N LYS A 252 6.51 10.01 13.51
CA LYS A 252 7.48 11.12 13.49
C LYS A 252 8.49 11.00 14.63
N GLY A 253 8.02 10.59 15.81
CA GLY A 253 8.88 10.39 16.98
C GLY A 253 9.84 9.20 16.83
N ILE A 254 9.47 8.12 16.13
CA ILE A 254 10.41 7.02 15.81
C ILE A 254 11.56 7.51 14.92
N VAL A 255 11.25 8.32 13.90
CA VAL A 255 12.27 8.92 13.04
C VAL A 255 13.10 9.96 13.78
N ALA A 256 12.50 10.76 14.67
CA ALA A 256 13.22 11.69 15.53
C ALA A 256 14.14 10.98 16.53
N LEU A 257 13.72 9.83 17.07
CA LEU A 257 14.53 8.97 17.92
C LEU A 257 15.76 8.44 17.16
N GLN A 258 15.58 7.96 15.93
CA GLN A 258 16.69 7.52 15.07
C GLN A 258 17.73 8.63 14.88
N ASN A 259 17.26 9.86 14.63
CA ASN A 259 18.12 11.03 14.49
C ASN A 259 18.84 11.39 15.79
N GLU A 260 18.15 11.41 16.95
CA GLU A 260 18.76 11.69 18.26
C GLU A 260 19.90 10.71 18.57
N LEU A 261 19.70 9.44 18.24
CA LEU A 261 20.67 8.36 18.46
C LEU A 261 21.80 8.34 17.44
N ASN A 262 21.77 9.21 16.42
CA ASN A 262 22.73 9.25 15.31
C ASN A 262 22.83 7.91 14.55
N ILE A 263 21.72 7.17 14.47
CA ILE A 263 21.65 5.92 13.70
C ILE A 263 21.39 6.29 12.23
N PRO A 264 22.24 5.83 11.28
CA PRO A 264 22.05 6.18 9.87
C PRO A 264 20.75 5.60 9.32
N PHE A 265 20.17 6.28 8.32
CA PHE A 265 19.07 5.72 7.53
C PHE A 265 19.57 4.76 6.48
N ASN A 266 18.69 3.85 6.07
CA ASN A 266 18.96 2.96 4.96
C ASN A 266 19.16 3.74 3.65
N LYS A 267 20.21 3.36 2.92
CA LYS A 267 20.59 3.97 1.65
C LYS A 267 20.10 3.18 0.44
N GLN A 268 19.53 1.99 0.66
CA GLN A 268 18.93 1.22 -0.41
C GLN A 268 17.71 1.97 -0.97
N THR A 269 17.64 2.06 -2.29
CA THR A 269 16.47 2.60 -2.97
C THR A 269 15.30 1.65 -2.74
N GLN A 270 14.26 2.17 -2.08
CA GLN A 270 13.00 1.48 -1.84
C GLN A 270 11.86 2.45 -2.18
N PRO A 271 10.65 1.95 -2.50
CA PRO A 271 9.52 2.81 -2.75
C PRO A 271 9.25 3.78 -1.62
N VAL A 272 9.28 3.34 -0.36
CA VAL A 272 9.18 4.24 0.78
C VAL A 272 10.55 4.79 1.15
N LYS A 273 10.70 6.11 1.20
CA LYS A 273 11.97 6.71 1.62
C LYS A 273 12.28 6.36 3.08
N ALA A 274 13.51 5.94 3.33
CA ALA A 274 14.00 5.65 4.68
C ALA A 274 13.83 6.86 5.61
N THR A 275 14.03 8.08 5.09
CA THR A 275 13.92 9.35 5.83
C THR A 275 12.50 9.90 5.99
N ALA A 276 11.49 9.30 5.34
CA ALA A 276 10.10 9.76 5.47
C ALA A 276 9.64 9.62 6.92
N SER A 277 8.99 10.66 7.44
CA SER A 277 8.55 10.72 8.85
C SER A 277 7.03 10.63 9.00
N SER A 278 6.30 10.67 7.88
CA SER A 278 4.84 10.68 7.82
C SER A 278 4.37 9.93 6.57
N LEU A 279 3.20 9.29 6.68
CA LEU A 279 2.48 8.75 5.51
C LEU A 279 2.01 9.84 4.55
N PHE A 280 2.00 11.10 4.98
CA PHE A 280 1.44 12.23 4.23
C PHE A 280 2.52 13.24 3.80
N ASP A 281 3.79 12.85 3.94
CA ASP A 281 4.92 13.54 3.33
C ASP A 281 4.78 13.51 1.80
N LYS A 282 4.98 14.66 1.14
CA LYS A 282 4.81 14.78 -0.32
C LYS A 282 5.74 13.85 -1.11
N ASP A 283 6.87 13.51 -0.51
CA ASP A 283 7.90 12.68 -1.10
C ASP A 283 8.08 11.36 -0.34
N LEU A 284 7.04 10.89 0.36
CA LEU A 284 7.01 9.56 1.00
C LEU A 284 7.50 8.48 0.04
N ILE A 285 6.91 8.45 -1.16
CA ILE A 285 7.19 7.46 -2.18
C ILE A 285 8.26 7.99 -3.15
N ASP A 286 9.41 7.33 -3.21
CA ASP A 286 10.47 7.60 -4.17
C ASP A 286 10.13 6.94 -5.52
N LEU A 287 9.62 7.73 -6.46
CA LEU A 287 9.31 7.25 -7.81
C LEU A 287 10.53 6.70 -8.56
N ASN A 288 11.76 7.06 -8.16
CA ASN A 288 12.97 6.51 -8.76
C ASN A 288 13.16 5.03 -8.43
N ALA A 289 12.53 4.53 -7.35
CA ALA A 289 12.58 3.12 -6.99
C ALA A 289 11.90 2.21 -8.02
N PHE A 290 11.02 2.77 -8.85
CA PHE A 290 10.33 2.05 -9.92
C PHE A 290 11.04 2.19 -11.28
N MET A 291 12.14 2.95 -11.36
CA MET A 291 12.81 3.25 -12.62
C MET A 291 14.01 2.31 -12.86
N PRO A 292 14.31 1.93 -14.12
CA PRO A 292 15.43 1.03 -14.42
C PRO A 292 16.79 1.56 -13.95
N ASP A 293 17.08 2.84 -14.21
CA ASP A 293 18.33 3.49 -13.83
C ASP A 293 18.21 5.03 -13.82
N SER A 294 19.32 5.70 -13.50
CA SER A 294 19.38 7.16 -13.37
C SER A 294 19.06 7.95 -14.65
N THR A 295 19.16 7.35 -15.84
CA THR A 295 18.79 7.98 -17.10
C THR A 295 17.28 8.19 -17.21
N TYR A 296 16.47 7.39 -16.49
CA TYR A 296 15.02 7.51 -16.43
C TYR A 296 14.54 8.52 -15.39
N TYR A 297 15.41 8.95 -14.46
CA TYR A 297 15.03 9.83 -13.36
C TYR A 297 14.43 11.15 -13.83
N SER A 298 13.49 11.66 -13.03
CA SER A 298 12.78 12.88 -13.33
C SER A 298 13.68 14.11 -13.21
N SER A 299 13.48 15.08 -14.11
CA SER A 299 14.07 16.42 -14.00
C SER A 299 13.12 17.46 -14.55
N THR A 300 13.23 18.71 -14.11
CA THR A 300 12.37 19.81 -14.61
C THR A 300 12.43 19.94 -16.13
N LYS A 301 13.61 19.70 -16.74
CA LYS A 301 13.78 19.73 -18.21
C LYS A 301 13.05 18.57 -18.89
N LYS A 302 13.14 17.36 -18.32
CA LYS A 302 12.45 16.17 -18.85
C LYS A 302 10.93 16.29 -18.73
N ILE A 303 10.44 16.81 -17.60
CA ILE A 303 9.02 17.13 -17.40
C ILE A 303 8.54 18.13 -18.46
N ALA A 304 9.32 19.19 -18.73
CA ALA A 304 8.96 20.18 -19.73
C ALA A 304 8.90 19.61 -21.15
N LEU A 305 9.88 18.76 -21.53
CA LEU A 305 9.88 18.05 -22.81
C LEU A 305 8.69 17.08 -22.92
N GLY A 306 8.45 16.27 -21.89
CA GLY A 306 7.31 15.36 -21.84
C GLY A 306 5.98 16.09 -21.95
N LYS A 307 5.86 17.25 -21.29
CA LYS A 307 4.68 18.10 -21.42
C LYS A 307 4.51 18.61 -22.84
N GLU A 308 5.58 19.00 -23.53
CA GLU A 308 5.48 19.43 -24.92
C GLU A 308 4.97 18.29 -25.82
N LEU A 309 5.56 17.09 -25.67
CA LEU A 309 5.17 15.88 -26.40
C LEU A 309 3.73 15.44 -26.11
N PHE A 310 3.24 15.63 -24.88
CA PHE A 310 1.86 15.30 -24.50
C PHE A 310 0.79 16.07 -25.32
N PHE A 311 1.14 17.25 -25.83
CA PHE A 311 0.28 18.06 -26.71
C PHE A 311 0.69 17.96 -28.20
N GLU A 312 1.70 17.14 -28.53
CA GLU A 312 2.17 16.97 -29.90
C GLU A 312 1.24 16.06 -30.68
N LYS A 313 0.57 16.60 -31.70
CA LYS A 313 -0.36 15.83 -32.53
C LYS A 313 0.36 14.94 -33.53
N LYS A 314 1.62 15.26 -33.84
CA LYS A 314 2.45 14.44 -34.74
C LYS A 314 2.84 13.08 -34.18
N LEU A 315 2.45 12.79 -32.94
CA LEU A 315 2.50 11.43 -32.38
C LEU A 315 1.35 10.54 -32.90
N SER A 316 0.44 11.06 -33.73
CA SER A 316 -0.67 10.32 -34.35
C SER A 316 -0.55 10.31 -35.88
N LYS A 317 -1.10 9.27 -36.54
CA LYS A 317 -0.97 9.03 -38.00
C LYS A 317 -1.25 10.23 -38.89
N ASP A 318 -2.33 10.95 -38.57
CA ASP A 318 -2.85 12.06 -39.39
C ASP A 318 -2.59 13.43 -38.74
N ASN A 319 -1.69 13.51 -37.76
CA ASN A 319 -1.41 14.71 -36.98
C ASN A 319 -2.66 15.33 -36.33
N PHE A 320 -3.65 14.50 -36.01
CA PHE A 320 -4.99 14.93 -35.59
C PHE A 320 -5.17 14.91 -34.07
N ARG A 321 -4.58 13.93 -33.38
CA ARG A 321 -4.80 13.65 -31.97
C ARG A 321 -3.49 13.65 -31.18
N SER A 322 -3.55 14.14 -29.95
CA SER A 322 -2.51 14.12 -28.93
C SER A 322 -3.08 13.52 -27.64
N CYS A 323 -2.24 13.23 -26.66
CA CYS A 323 -2.69 12.78 -25.33
C CYS A 323 -3.65 13.81 -24.70
N ALA A 324 -3.37 15.10 -24.90
CA ALA A 324 -4.19 16.20 -24.38
C ALA A 324 -5.59 16.31 -24.99
N ASP A 325 -5.89 15.67 -26.13
CA ASP A 325 -7.25 15.67 -26.69
C ASP A 325 -8.19 14.73 -25.91
N CYS A 326 -7.66 13.73 -25.19
CA CYS A 326 -8.43 12.82 -24.32
C CYS A 326 -8.19 13.06 -22.82
N HIS A 327 -7.09 13.71 -22.43
CA HIS A 327 -6.72 13.92 -21.03
C HIS A 327 -6.65 15.41 -20.68
N HIS A 328 -7.81 16.01 -20.38
CA HIS A 328 -7.98 17.44 -20.15
C HIS A 328 -7.61 17.83 -18.73
N LYS A 329 -6.69 18.79 -18.56
CA LYS A 329 -6.19 19.21 -17.23
C LYS A 329 -7.32 19.66 -16.30
N ASP A 330 -8.30 20.39 -16.82
CA ASP A 330 -9.46 20.91 -16.07
C ASP A 330 -10.46 19.83 -15.65
N LYS A 331 -10.31 18.61 -16.16
CA LYS A 331 -11.12 17.43 -15.81
C LYS A 331 -10.28 16.33 -15.17
N ALA A 332 -9.30 16.72 -14.35
CA ALA A 332 -8.35 15.79 -13.73
C ALA A 332 -7.69 14.82 -14.73
N PHE A 333 -7.30 15.33 -15.90
CA PHE A 333 -6.72 14.55 -16.99
C PHE A 333 -7.61 13.38 -17.47
N THR A 334 -8.92 13.62 -17.57
CA THR A 334 -9.91 12.78 -18.28
C THR A 334 -10.52 13.55 -19.46
N ASP A 335 -11.42 12.95 -20.23
CA ASP A 335 -12.15 13.63 -21.33
C ASP A 335 -13.56 14.12 -20.91
N GLY A 336 -14.08 13.63 -19.77
CA GLY A 336 -15.44 13.88 -19.31
C GLY A 336 -16.53 13.18 -20.14
N LEU A 337 -16.20 12.09 -20.83
CA LEU A 337 -17.13 11.31 -21.64
C LEU A 337 -17.37 9.92 -21.03
N LYS A 338 -18.52 9.30 -21.34
CA LYS A 338 -18.77 7.90 -20.97
C LYS A 338 -17.70 6.98 -21.56
N ALA A 339 -17.40 7.19 -22.84
CA ALA A 339 -16.26 6.61 -23.53
C ALA A 339 -15.71 7.61 -24.54
N SER A 340 -14.40 7.62 -24.71
CA SER A 340 -13.73 8.38 -25.77
C SER A 340 -14.17 7.90 -27.15
N LEU A 341 -14.03 8.74 -28.17
CA LEU A 341 -14.32 8.35 -29.56
C LEU A 341 -13.04 7.88 -30.27
N ASP A 342 -13.15 6.84 -31.07
CA ASP A 342 -12.10 6.41 -32.00
C ASP A 342 -11.85 7.47 -33.10
N LEU A 343 -10.86 7.23 -33.97
CA LEU A 343 -10.54 8.13 -35.08
C LEU A 343 -11.66 8.28 -36.14
N ARG A 344 -12.71 7.44 -36.08
CA ARG A 344 -13.88 7.47 -36.98
C ARG A 344 -15.14 8.02 -36.30
N GLY A 345 -15.08 8.37 -35.02
CA GLY A 345 -16.22 8.86 -34.24
C GLY A 345 -17.06 7.75 -33.57
N THR A 346 -16.58 6.51 -33.51
CA THR A 346 -17.23 5.40 -32.80
C THR A 346 -16.76 5.38 -31.33
N PRO A 347 -17.65 5.19 -30.34
CA PRO A 347 -17.23 5.05 -28.95
C PRO A 347 -16.25 3.89 -28.75
N LEU A 348 -15.19 4.14 -27.97
CA LEU A 348 -14.30 3.11 -27.44
C LEU A 348 -15.02 2.31 -26.35
N GLU A 349 -14.41 1.21 -25.93
CA GLU A 349 -14.99 0.29 -24.93
C GLU A 349 -15.05 0.89 -23.53
N ARG A 350 -14.04 1.70 -23.15
CA ARG A 350 -13.85 2.18 -21.77
C ARG A 350 -13.83 3.71 -21.66
N ASN A 351 -14.19 4.19 -20.47
CA ASN A 351 -13.98 5.55 -20.01
C ASN A 351 -12.47 5.85 -19.92
N THR A 352 -12.09 7.08 -20.28
CA THR A 352 -10.70 7.54 -20.21
C THR A 352 -10.29 7.78 -18.75
N PRO A 353 -9.39 6.97 -18.16
CA PRO A 353 -9.02 7.13 -16.76
C PRO A 353 -8.21 8.41 -16.52
N SER A 354 -8.28 8.93 -15.29
CA SER A 354 -7.42 10.04 -14.86
C SER A 354 -5.94 9.63 -14.90
N LEU A 355 -5.09 10.56 -15.34
CA LEU A 355 -3.63 10.42 -15.26
C LEU A 355 -3.04 10.90 -13.93
N ASN A 356 -3.82 11.60 -13.09
CA ASN A 356 -3.35 11.99 -11.77
C ASN A 356 -3.02 10.75 -10.95
N TYR A 357 -1.89 10.75 -10.24
CA TYR A 357 -1.43 9.62 -9.42
C TYR A 357 -1.19 8.30 -10.16
N ALA A 358 -1.20 8.29 -11.50
CA ALA A 358 -0.95 7.09 -12.30
C ALA A 358 0.44 6.47 -12.05
N ALA A 359 1.39 7.31 -11.65
CA ALA A 359 2.76 6.95 -11.26
C ALA A 359 2.85 5.91 -10.15
N TYR A 360 1.81 5.78 -9.32
CA TYR A 360 1.82 4.94 -8.13
C TYR A 360 1.20 3.57 -8.38
N TYR A 361 0.70 3.28 -9.58
CA TYR A 361 0.16 1.97 -9.91
C TYR A 361 1.23 1.00 -10.40
N HIS A 362 1.11 -0.24 -9.97
CA HIS A 362 1.83 -1.41 -10.48
C HIS A 362 0.96 -2.13 -11.52
N GLY A 363 0.59 -1.40 -12.57
CA GLY A 363 -0.36 -1.82 -13.60
C GLY A 363 -1.14 -0.62 -14.16
N GLN A 364 -1.00 -0.38 -15.45
CA GLN A 364 -1.64 0.70 -16.18
C GLN A 364 -2.82 0.18 -17.02
N PHE A 365 -3.67 1.10 -17.49
CA PHE A 365 -5.04 0.81 -17.96
C PHE A 365 -5.98 0.30 -16.85
N TRP A 366 -7.27 0.21 -17.17
CA TRP A 366 -8.30 -0.36 -16.30
C TRP A 366 -8.09 -1.86 -16.02
N ASP A 367 -7.60 -2.61 -17.02
CA ASP A 367 -7.31 -4.04 -16.94
C ASP A 367 -5.84 -4.34 -16.60
N MET A 368 -5.07 -3.36 -16.14
CA MET A 368 -3.68 -3.57 -15.70
C MET A 368 -2.76 -4.26 -16.73
N ARG A 369 -3.12 -4.29 -18.03
CA ARG A 369 -2.39 -5.09 -19.04
C ARG A 369 -0.97 -4.60 -19.34
N SER A 370 -0.67 -3.35 -18.96
CA SER A 370 0.63 -2.73 -19.21
C SER A 370 1.32 -2.44 -17.87
N LEU A 371 2.55 -2.89 -17.69
CA LEU A 371 3.22 -2.84 -16.38
C LEU A 371 3.79 -1.46 -16.03
N THR A 372 4.12 -0.64 -17.03
CA THR A 372 4.75 0.68 -16.83
C THR A 372 4.03 1.77 -17.61
N LEU A 373 4.27 3.03 -17.23
CA LEU A 373 3.77 4.17 -17.99
C LEU A 373 4.41 4.26 -19.38
N GLU A 374 5.67 3.84 -19.50
CA GLU A 374 6.39 3.79 -20.77
C GLU A 374 5.71 2.85 -21.76
N SER A 375 5.45 1.60 -21.36
CA SER A 375 4.76 0.62 -22.22
C SER A 375 3.33 1.07 -22.52
N GLN A 376 2.63 1.63 -21.53
CA GLN A 376 1.28 2.15 -21.71
C GLN A 376 1.22 3.27 -22.76
N SER A 377 2.19 4.18 -22.74
CA SER A 377 2.25 5.28 -23.71
C SER A 377 2.43 4.78 -25.14
N SER A 378 3.26 3.75 -25.33
CA SER A 378 3.47 3.10 -26.62
C SER A 378 2.25 2.32 -27.11
N ASP A 379 1.56 1.63 -26.20
CA ASP A 379 0.31 0.93 -26.50
C ASP A 379 -0.76 1.91 -27.03
N VAL A 380 -0.93 3.08 -26.40
CA VAL A 380 -1.91 4.09 -26.83
C VAL A 380 -1.50 4.75 -28.15
N ILE A 381 -0.21 5.11 -28.30
CA ILE A 381 0.29 5.72 -29.54
C ILE A 381 0.04 4.79 -30.73
N THR A 382 0.31 3.49 -30.58
CA THR A 382 0.22 2.52 -31.68
C THR A 382 -1.18 1.94 -31.88
N ASN A 383 -2.10 2.10 -30.93
CA ASN A 383 -3.47 1.61 -31.05
C ASN A 383 -4.20 2.27 -32.23
N LYS A 384 -4.66 1.43 -33.18
CA LYS A 384 -5.35 1.83 -34.41
C LYS A 384 -6.64 2.64 -34.20
N ASP A 385 -7.31 2.43 -33.07
CA ASP A 385 -8.58 3.07 -32.74
C ASP A 385 -8.34 4.37 -31.93
N GLU A 386 -7.16 4.54 -31.32
CA GLU A 386 -6.79 5.72 -30.53
C GLU A 386 -5.96 6.73 -31.33
N MET A 387 -4.64 6.56 -31.40
CA MET A 387 -3.73 7.50 -32.08
C MET A 387 -3.18 6.97 -33.42
N HIS A 388 -3.15 5.65 -33.60
CA HIS A 388 -2.69 4.95 -34.81
C HIS A 388 -1.31 5.41 -35.31
N GLY A 389 -0.47 5.94 -34.43
CA GLY A 389 0.89 6.37 -34.72
C GLY A 389 1.82 5.18 -34.94
N ASN A 390 2.99 5.47 -35.52
CA ASN A 390 4.09 4.53 -35.66
C ASN A 390 5.31 5.12 -34.95
N LEU A 391 5.84 4.41 -33.95
CA LEU A 391 6.93 4.92 -33.11
C LEU A 391 8.20 5.21 -33.90
N ASP A 392 8.52 4.41 -34.94
CA ASP A 392 9.69 4.61 -35.79
C ASP A 392 9.54 5.89 -36.62
N GLU A 393 8.39 6.07 -37.28
CA GLU A 393 8.08 7.28 -38.06
C GLU A 393 8.07 8.54 -37.17
N ILE A 394 7.56 8.41 -35.94
CA ILE A 394 7.54 9.49 -34.96
C ILE A 394 8.97 9.90 -34.58
N VAL A 395 9.85 8.95 -34.23
CA VAL A 395 11.22 9.32 -33.85
C VAL A 395 12.03 9.82 -35.04
N GLU A 396 11.77 9.34 -36.26
CA GLU A 396 12.31 9.95 -37.48
C GLU A 396 11.90 11.42 -37.58
N HIS A 397 10.62 11.72 -37.40
CA HIS A 397 10.13 13.10 -37.43
C HIS A 397 10.73 13.98 -36.32
N LEU A 398 10.84 13.46 -35.09
CA LEU A 398 11.49 14.17 -33.99
C LEU A 398 12.98 14.44 -34.30
N ASN A 399 13.65 13.50 -34.97
CA ASN A 399 15.04 13.65 -35.42
C ASN A 399 15.20 14.63 -36.57
N GLU A 400 14.18 14.91 -37.39
CA GLU A 400 14.23 15.95 -38.42
C GLU A 400 14.10 17.36 -37.81
N SER A 401 13.41 17.49 -36.68
CA SER A 401 13.20 18.75 -35.96
C SER A 401 14.44 19.19 -35.18
N GLU A 402 15.07 20.29 -35.59
CA GLU A 402 16.20 20.90 -34.86
C GLU A 402 15.84 21.21 -33.40
N LYS A 403 14.63 21.73 -33.18
CA LYS A 403 14.10 22.01 -31.84
C LYS A 403 14.09 20.77 -30.95
N TYR A 404 13.54 19.65 -31.44
CA TYR A 404 13.45 18.43 -30.64
C TYR A 404 14.84 17.82 -30.41
N ARG A 405 15.71 17.76 -31.44
CA ARG A 405 17.09 17.30 -31.26
C ARG A 405 17.81 18.06 -30.15
N GLU A 406 17.74 19.39 -30.13
CA GLU A 406 18.35 20.21 -29.09
C GLU A 406 17.77 19.95 -27.69
N GLN A 407 16.44 19.81 -27.59
CA GLN A 407 15.77 19.52 -26.32
C GLN A 407 16.14 18.14 -25.77
N PHE A 408 16.10 17.09 -26.61
CA PHE A 408 16.47 15.74 -26.22
C PHE A 408 17.95 15.65 -25.84
N LYS A 409 18.84 16.30 -26.61
CA LYS A 409 20.26 16.42 -26.27
C LYS A 409 20.49 17.02 -24.89
N LYS A 410 19.77 18.08 -24.58
CA LYS A 410 19.86 18.77 -23.28
C LYS A 410 19.29 17.95 -22.12
N VAL A 411 18.27 17.14 -22.36
CA VAL A 411 17.61 16.31 -21.34
C VAL A 411 18.43 15.06 -21.03
N TYR A 412 18.91 14.36 -22.06
CA TYR A 412 19.61 13.08 -21.93
C TYR A 412 21.13 13.21 -21.92
N ASN A 413 21.67 14.42 -22.12
CA ASN A 413 23.10 14.71 -22.21
C ASN A 413 23.79 13.80 -23.26
N ASN A 414 23.12 13.61 -24.39
CA ASN A 414 23.50 12.70 -25.46
C ASN A 414 23.28 13.37 -26.82
N ASP A 415 24.20 13.26 -27.76
CA ASP A 415 24.09 13.84 -29.11
C ASP A 415 23.67 12.81 -30.17
N GLU A 416 23.43 11.56 -29.76
CA GLU A 416 22.91 10.53 -30.65
C GLU A 416 21.46 10.81 -31.08
N PRO A 417 21.01 10.23 -32.21
CA PRO A 417 19.62 10.35 -32.65
C PRO A 417 18.61 9.96 -31.56
N ILE A 418 17.48 10.66 -31.53
CA ILE A 418 16.36 10.39 -30.62
C ILE A 418 15.87 8.96 -30.84
N GLN A 419 15.69 8.22 -29.75
CA GLN A 419 15.20 6.85 -29.72
C GLN A 419 13.82 6.75 -29.04
N VAL A 420 13.08 5.68 -29.35
CA VAL A 420 11.71 5.45 -28.84
C VAL A 420 11.65 5.50 -27.31
N TRP A 421 12.58 4.85 -26.61
CA TRP A 421 12.60 4.86 -25.15
C TRP A 421 12.75 6.26 -24.55
N GLN A 422 13.39 7.21 -25.25
CA GLN A 422 13.50 8.60 -24.79
C GLN A 422 12.17 9.34 -24.93
N LEU A 423 11.41 9.06 -26.00
CA LEU A 423 10.06 9.57 -26.18
C LEU A 423 9.14 9.04 -25.07
N GLU A 424 9.12 7.73 -24.86
CA GLU A 424 8.34 7.06 -23.80
C GLU A 424 8.70 7.60 -22.41
N ASN A 425 10.00 7.71 -22.10
CA ASN A 425 10.47 8.19 -20.81
C ASN A 425 10.13 9.67 -20.59
N ALA A 426 10.24 10.52 -21.61
CA ALA A 426 9.87 11.93 -21.51
C ALA A 426 8.37 12.09 -21.21
N LEU A 427 7.50 11.44 -22.00
CA LEU A 427 6.04 11.43 -21.79
C LEU A 427 5.69 10.92 -20.38
N SER A 428 6.20 9.75 -20.02
CA SER A 428 5.94 9.13 -18.71
C SER A 428 6.46 9.99 -17.56
N THR A 429 7.56 10.72 -17.73
CA THR A 429 8.07 11.66 -16.73
C THR A 429 7.11 12.83 -16.49
N TYR A 430 6.47 13.35 -17.55
CA TYR A 430 5.42 14.36 -17.38
C TYR A 430 4.21 13.79 -16.64
N ILE A 431 3.73 12.61 -17.01
CA ILE A 431 2.61 11.94 -16.33
C ILE A 431 2.92 11.73 -14.84
N ARG A 432 4.14 11.28 -14.51
CA ARG A 432 4.58 11.13 -13.12
C ARG A 432 4.52 12.42 -12.30
N SER A 433 4.75 13.56 -12.95
CA SER A 433 4.71 14.87 -12.29
C SER A 433 3.30 15.37 -11.94
N LEU A 434 2.24 14.70 -12.41
CA LEU A 434 0.84 15.11 -12.20
C LEU A 434 0.30 14.79 -10.79
N SER A 435 1.14 14.29 -9.89
CA SER A 435 0.77 13.93 -8.52
C SER A 435 1.29 14.99 -7.55
N THR A 436 0.43 15.90 -7.09
CA THR A 436 0.90 17.10 -6.38
C THR A 436 0.80 17.03 -4.86
N PHE A 437 -0.10 16.18 -4.33
CA PHE A 437 -0.35 15.99 -2.89
C PHE A 437 -0.58 17.32 -2.17
N ASN A 438 -1.39 18.20 -2.75
CA ASN A 438 -1.67 19.53 -2.24
C ASN A 438 -3.16 19.79 -1.99
N SER A 439 -3.97 18.73 -1.90
CA SER A 439 -5.37 18.81 -1.54
C SER A 439 -5.56 19.34 -0.11
N ARG A 440 -6.80 19.69 0.24
CA ARG A 440 -7.14 20.14 1.60
C ARG A 440 -6.91 19.04 2.64
N PHE A 441 -7.19 17.79 2.29
CA PHE A 441 -6.84 16.65 3.12
C PHE A 441 -5.33 16.60 3.40
N ASP A 442 -4.51 16.78 2.36
CA ASP A 442 -3.05 16.74 2.52
C ASP A 442 -2.52 17.88 3.41
N TRP A 443 -3.12 19.08 3.34
CA TRP A 443 -2.80 20.17 4.27
C TRP A 443 -3.20 19.86 5.70
N TYR A 444 -4.37 19.25 5.92
CA TYR A 444 -4.82 18.84 7.23
C TYR A 444 -3.90 17.81 7.89
N MET A 445 -3.53 16.76 7.15
CA MET A 445 -2.62 15.73 7.66
C MET A 445 -1.21 16.26 7.96
N ARG A 446 -0.82 17.36 7.29
CA ARG A 446 0.44 18.08 7.56
C ARG A 446 0.31 19.23 8.57
N GLY A 447 -0.83 19.33 9.26
CA GLY A 447 -0.98 20.18 10.45
C GLY A 447 -1.88 21.41 10.28
N ASP A 448 -2.38 21.71 9.08
CA ASP A 448 -3.41 22.75 8.92
C ASP A 448 -4.79 22.21 9.35
N LYS A 449 -5.05 22.24 10.66
CA LYS A 449 -6.30 21.73 11.25
C LYS A 449 -7.55 22.50 10.78
N SER A 450 -7.39 23.61 10.06
CA SER A 450 -8.48 24.41 9.47
C SER A 450 -8.82 24.04 8.03
N ALA A 451 -7.98 23.24 7.36
CA ALA A 451 -8.15 22.91 5.95
C ALA A 451 -9.42 22.06 5.64
N LEU A 452 -9.89 21.28 6.62
CA LEU A 452 -11.09 20.46 6.51
C LEU A 452 -12.27 21.02 7.30
N THR A 453 -13.45 20.97 6.70
CA THR A 453 -14.73 21.27 7.35
C THR A 453 -15.14 20.13 8.29
N ALA A 454 -16.10 20.38 9.19
CA ALA A 454 -16.64 19.32 10.05
C ALA A 454 -17.24 18.16 9.23
N GLN A 455 -17.91 18.48 8.12
CA GLN A 455 -18.51 17.49 7.23
C GLN A 455 -17.46 16.57 6.60
N GLU A 456 -16.35 17.13 6.12
CA GLU A 456 -15.26 16.36 5.51
C GLU A 456 -14.55 15.46 6.52
N LYS A 457 -14.43 15.91 7.78
CA LYS A 457 -13.88 15.08 8.86
C LYS A 457 -14.78 13.87 9.14
N GLN A 458 -16.10 14.08 9.19
CA GLN A 458 -17.05 12.97 9.32
C GLN A 458 -17.03 12.06 8.09
N GLY A 459 -16.92 12.63 6.89
CA GLY A 459 -16.76 11.89 5.66
C GLY A 459 -15.55 10.95 5.65
N PHE A 460 -14.39 11.41 6.15
CA PHE A 460 -13.21 10.56 6.30
C PHE A 460 -13.46 9.40 7.28
N ASN A 461 -14.08 9.68 8.44
CA ASN A 461 -14.38 8.65 9.43
C ASN A 461 -15.36 7.61 8.89
N LEU A 462 -16.35 8.01 8.10
CA LEU A 462 -17.27 7.11 7.40
C LEU A 462 -16.55 6.30 6.31
N PHE A 463 -15.70 6.95 5.51
CA PHE A 463 -14.91 6.32 4.45
C PHE A 463 -14.01 5.20 4.98
N VAL A 464 -13.38 5.40 6.13
CA VAL A 464 -12.54 4.37 6.79
C VAL A 464 -13.39 3.34 7.55
N GLY A 465 -14.38 3.79 8.32
CA GLY A 465 -15.12 2.96 9.26
C GLY A 465 -16.31 2.23 8.65
N LYS A 466 -17.45 2.92 8.53
CA LYS A 466 -18.74 2.30 8.15
C LYS A 466 -18.80 1.90 6.69
N ALA A 467 -18.28 2.72 5.77
CA ALA A 467 -18.29 2.43 4.35
C ALA A 467 -17.13 1.52 3.90
N GLN A 468 -16.10 1.36 4.75
CA GLN A 468 -14.94 0.49 4.53
C GLN A 468 -14.16 0.76 3.24
N CYS A 469 -14.34 1.90 2.57
CA CYS A 469 -13.69 2.23 1.31
C CYS A 469 -12.15 2.21 1.42
N ALA A 470 -11.60 2.48 2.60
CA ALA A 470 -10.16 2.49 2.86
C ALA A 470 -9.50 1.09 2.86
N THR A 471 -10.27 0.00 2.74
CA THR A 471 -9.70 -1.36 2.58
C THR A 471 -9.31 -1.69 1.14
N CYS A 472 -9.73 -0.87 0.16
CA CYS A 472 -9.31 -1.00 -1.24
C CYS A 472 -8.70 0.31 -1.78
N HIS A 473 -9.12 1.48 -1.26
CA HIS A 473 -8.60 2.79 -1.62
C HIS A 473 -7.60 3.30 -0.57
N PHE A 474 -6.40 2.74 -0.58
CA PHE A 474 -5.41 2.90 0.49
C PHE A 474 -4.79 4.29 0.56
N MET A 475 -4.66 4.82 1.78
CA MET A 475 -3.87 6.03 2.03
C MET A 475 -2.37 5.82 1.70
N PRO A 476 -1.64 6.86 1.27
CA PRO A 476 -2.11 8.24 1.04
C PRO A 476 -2.59 8.49 -0.39
N VAL A 477 -2.43 7.55 -1.31
CA VAL A 477 -2.75 7.71 -2.75
C VAL A 477 -4.24 7.48 -3.05
N PHE A 478 -4.98 6.89 -2.11
CA PHE A 478 -6.38 6.52 -2.17
C PHE A 478 -6.76 5.67 -3.38
N ASN A 479 -5.90 4.70 -3.70
CA ASN A 479 -6.08 3.74 -4.80
C ASN A 479 -5.70 2.32 -4.33
N GLY A 480 -5.75 1.34 -5.23
CA GLY A 480 -5.40 -0.05 -4.91
C GLY A 480 -3.92 -0.35 -4.64
N THR A 481 -3.02 0.63 -4.63
CA THR A 481 -1.59 0.34 -4.37
C THR A 481 -1.36 0.02 -2.90
N VAL A 482 -0.98 -1.23 -2.64
CA VAL A 482 -1.00 -1.84 -1.30
C VAL A 482 0.13 -1.28 -0.42
N PRO A 483 -0.20 -0.64 0.72
CA PRO A 483 0.77 -0.19 1.72
C PRO A 483 1.28 -1.35 2.60
N PRO A 484 2.29 -1.15 3.45
CA PRO A 484 3.12 0.05 3.55
C PRO A 484 4.24 0.10 2.49
N HIS A 485 4.46 -0.97 1.71
CA HIS A 485 5.58 -1.05 0.77
C HIS A 485 5.30 -0.46 -0.61
N PHE A 486 4.03 -0.35 -1.01
CA PHE A 486 3.61 0.20 -2.31
C PHE A 486 4.28 -0.47 -3.52
N VAL A 487 4.40 -1.80 -3.50
CA VAL A 487 5.04 -2.60 -4.58
C VAL A 487 4.05 -3.42 -5.41
N ASN A 488 2.76 -3.38 -5.07
CA ASN A 488 1.70 -4.06 -5.81
C ASN A 488 0.46 -3.18 -5.86
N SER A 489 -0.41 -3.41 -6.85
CA SER A 489 -1.74 -2.80 -6.92
C SER A 489 -2.81 -3.88 -6.98
N GLU A 490 -3.86 -3.68 -6.21
CA GLU A 490 -5.07 -4.49 -6.18
C GLU A 490 -6.03 -4.17 -7.33
N GLN A 491 -6.96 -5.10 -7.49
CA GLN A 491 -8.00 -5.13 -8.49
C GLN A 491 -9.23 -5.74 -7.86
N GLU A 492 -10.39 -5.40 -8.40
CA GLU A 492 -11.66 -5.86 -7.86
C GLU A 492 -12.59 -6.32 -8.96
N VAL A 493 -13.42 -7.31 -8.63
CA VAL A 493 -14.61 -7.65 -9.40
C VAL A 493 -15.78 -7.10 -8.61
N LEU A 494 -16.38 -6.00 -9.09
CA LEU A 494 -17.47 -5.33 -8.39
C LEU A 494 -18.85 -5.66 -8.96
N GLY A 495 -18.90 -6.27 -10.15
CA GLY A 495 -20.15 -6.50 -10.87
C GLY A 495 -20.77 -5.20 -11.42
N VAL A 496 -19.94 -4.32 -12.01
CA VAL A 496 -20.40 -3.05 -12.58
C VAL A 496 -21.37 -3.33 -13.75
N PRO A 497 -22.56 -2.71 -13.76
CA PRO A 497 -23.54 -2.94 -14.81
C PRO A 497 -23.22 -2.15 -16.09
N LYS A 498 -23.81 -2.60 -17.20
CA LYS A 498 -23.78 -1.91 -18.50
C LYS A 498 -24.66 -0.67 -18.53
N ASP A 499 -25.79 -0.76 -17.83
CA ASP A 499 -26.83 0.25 -17.69
C ASP A 499 -26.90 0.79 -16.25
N LYS A 500 -27.39 2.02 -16.13
CA LYS A 500 -27.47 2.73 -14.85
C LYS A 500 -28.45 2.07 -13.88
N GLU A 501 -29.49 1.44 -14.42
CA GLU A 501 -30.53 0.77 -13.65
C GLU A 501 -30.03 -0.52 -12.99
N GLY A 502 -28.84 -1.02 -13.36
CA GLY A 502 -28.22 -2.19 -12.74
C GLY A 502 -28.84 -3.49 -13.22
N THR A 503 -29.38 -3.54 -14.44
CA THR A 503 -30.16 -4.70 -14.91
C THR A 503 -29.32 -5.74 -15.64
N ILE A 504 -28.20 -5.35 -16.24
CA ILE A 504 -27.34 -6.23 -17.02
C ILE A 504 -25.88 -5.98 -16.62
N LEU A 505 -25.13 -7.07 -16.36
CA LEU A 505 -23.69 -7.00 -16.13
C LEU A 505 -22.97 -6.49 -17.39
N ASP A 506 -21.97 -5.64 -17.20
CA ASP A 506 -21.11 -5.18 -18.30
C ASP A 506 -20.38 -6.36 -18.98
N ASP A 507 -20.30 -6.35 -20.31
CA ASP A 507 -19.72 -7.46 -21.09
C ASP A 507 -18.19 -7.39 -21.23
N ASP A 508 -17.56 -6.32 -20.75
CA ASP A 508 -16.11 -6.21 -20.69
C ASP A 508 -15.54 -7.18 -19.65
N LEU A 509 -14.79 -8.16 -20.13
CA LEU A 509 -14.17 -9.20 -19.30
C LEU A 509 -12.97 -8.69 -18.50
N GLY A 510 -12.54 -7.44 -18.69
CA GLY A 510 -11.46 -6.82 -17.94
C GLY A 510 -10.14 -7.55 -18.13
N ARG A 511 -9.47 -7.88 -17.03
CA ARG A 511 -8.18 -8.58 -17.06
C ARG A 511 -8.19 -9.96 -17.70
N TYR A 512 -9.34 -10.64 -17.70
CA TYR A 512 -9.47 -11.96 -18.29
C TYR A 512 -9.12 -11.99 -19.78
N VAL A 513 -9.27 -10.87 -20.51
CA VAL A 513 -8.96 -10.80 -21.96
C VAL A 513 -7.51 -11.20 -22.26
N GLN A 514 -6.58 -10.86 -21.38
CA GLN A 514 -5.15 -11.21 -21.53
C GLN A 514 -4.76 -12.50 -20.76
N ASN A 515 -5.71 -13.09 -20.02
CA ASN A 515 -5.48 -14.20 -19.10
C ASN A 515 -6.67 -15.20 -19.11
N PRO A 516 -7.01 -15.80 -20.27
CA PRO A 516 -8.27 -16.53 -20.46
C PRO A 516 -8.37 -17.86 -19.69
N GLU A 517 -7.30 -18.32 -19.08
CA GLU A 517 -7.25 -19.50 -18.22
C GLU A 517 -7.62 -19.21 -16.75
N LEU A 518 -7.84 -17.94 -16.40
CA LEU A 518 -8.03 -17.48 -15.02
C LEU A 518 -9.43 -16.88 -14.83
N ASP A 519 -10.44 -17.74 -14.68
CA ASP A 519 -11.85 -17.35 -14.61
C ASP A 519 -12.18 -16.30 -13.53
N GLN A 520 -11.41 -16.27 -12.43
CA GLN A 520 -11.57 -15.29 -11.35
C GLN A 520 -11.20 -13.86 -11.77
N LEU A 521 -10.54 -13.66 -12.92
CA LEU A 521 -10.25 -12.34 -13.48
C LEU A 521 -11.38 -11.78 -14.35
N LYS A 522 -12.46 -12.54 -14.59
CA LYS A 522 -13.59 -12.06 -15.37
C LYS A 522 -14.20 -10.83 -14.70
N HIS A 523 -14.29 -9.74 -15.45
CA HIS A 523 -14.78 -8.44 -14.99
C HIS A 523 -13.92 -7.82 -13.88
N SER A 524 -12.64 -8.21 -13.78
CA SER A 524 -11.70 -7.64 -12.82
C SER A 524 -11.02 -6.40 -13.39
N PHE A 525 -11.03 -5.32 -12.59
CA PHE A 525 -10.45 -4.03 -12.95
C PHE A 525 -9.63 -3.46 -11.79
N LYS A 526 -8.63 -2.66 -12.14
CA LYS A 526 -7.79 -1.90 -11.21
C LYS A 526 -8.63 -0.98 -10.33
N THR A 527 -8.32 -0.93 -9.04
CA THR A 527 -8.94 0.03 -8.10
C THR A 527 -8.44 1.47 -8.35
N PRO A 528 -9.26 2.38 -8.91
CA PRO A 528 -8.81 3.72 -9.28
C PRO A 528 -8.59 4.61 -8.05
N THR A 529 -7.90 5.74 -8.23
CA THR A 529 -7.71 6.72 -7.17
C THR A 529 -8.99 7.51 -7.00
N VAL A 530 -9.36 7.79 -5.75
CA VAL A 530 -10.45 8.76 -5.46
C VAL A 530 -9.92 10.19 -5.26
N ARG A 531 -8.62 10.43 -5.51
CA ARG A 531 -8.10 11.80 -5.61
C ARG A 531 -8.58 12.46 -6.89
N ASN A 532 -8.97 13.73 -6.82
CA ASN A 532 -9.58 14.48 -7.93
C ASN A 532 -10.86 13.87 -8.51
N ILE A 533 -11.55 12.98 -7.77
CA ILE A 533 -12.76 12.30 -8.24
C ILE A 533 -13.95 13.26 -8.44
N GLY A 534 -13.90 14.44 -7.82
CA GLY A 534 -14.90 15.49 -8.04
C GLY A 534 -14.89 16.07 -9.46
N GLU A 535 -13.78 15.89 -10.18
CA GLU A 535 -13.52 16.51 -11.50
C GLU A 535 -13.40 15.49 -12.64
N SER A 536 -13.50 14.19 -12.35
CA SER A 536 -13.16 13.10 -13.29
C SER A 536 -14.36 12.25 -13.74
N GLY A 537 -15.59 12.71 -13.54
CA GLY A 537 -16.78 11.98 -13.99
C GLY A 537 -16.92 11.95 -15.51
N PRO A 538 -17.71 11.03 -16.10
CA PRO A 538 -18.48 9.97 -15.43
C PRO A 538 -17.59 8.83 -14.90
N TYR A 539 -18.17 7.92 -14.13
CA TYR A 539 -17.45 6.98 -13.25
C TYR A 539 -17.58 5.52 -13.66
N MET A 540 -16.68 4.69 -13.12
CA MET A 540 -16.42 3.28 -13.48
C MET A 540 -15.70 3.11 -14.82
N HIS A 541 -15.22 1.88 -15.10
CA HIS A 541 -14.46 1.58 -16.32
C HIS A 541 -15.23 1.85 -17.60
N ASN A 542 -16.57 1.80 -17.55
CA ASN A 542 -17.48 2.02 -18.67
C ASN A 542 -18.24 3.37 -18.60
N GLY A 543 -17.94 4.22 -17.61
CA GLY A 543 -18.59 5.53 -17.45
C GLY A 543 -20.10 5.48 -17.18
N VAL A 544 -20.64 4.39 -16.63
CA VAL A 544 -22.09 4.17 -16.46
C VAL A 544 -22.75 5.17 -15.50
N TYR A 545 -22.02 5.65 -14.49
CA TYR A 545 -22.55 6.57 -13.48
C TYR A 545 -22.11 8.01 -13.75
N ALA A 546 -23.07 8.93 -13.76
CA ALA A 546 -22.82 10.35 -14.01
C ALA A 546 -22.46 11.13 -12.75
N THR A 547 -22.87 10.65 -11.57
CA THR A 547 -22.65 11.34 -10.30
C THR A 547 -22.02 10.43 -9.24
N LEU A 548 -21.37 11.03 -8.24
CA LEU A 548 -20.83 10.28 -7.11
C LEU A 548 -21.94 9.66 -6.26
N GLU A 549 -23.13 10.26 -6.22
CA GLU A 549 -24.29 9.68 -5.55
C GLU A 549 -24.70 8.33 -6.16
N GLU A 550 -24.63 8.21 -7.49
CA GLU A 550 -24.93 6.95 -8.19
C GLU A 550 -23.86 5.89 -7.90
N VAL A 551 -22.58 6.30 -7.86
CA VAL A 551 -21.48 5.42 -7.43
C VAL A 551 -21.70 4.95 -5.99
N MET A 552 -22.04 5.87 -5.09
CA MET A 552 -22.27 5.54 -3.68
C MET A 552 -23.50 4.65 -3.50
N ASP A 553 -24.57 4.83 -4.27
CA ASP A 553 -25.74 3.95 -4.26
C ASP A 553 -25.39 2.52 -4.69
N PHE A 554 -24.57 2.36 -5.74
CA PHE A 554 -24.07 1.05 -6.17
C PHE A 554 -23.31 0.32 -5.05
N TYR A 555 -22.37 0.99 -4.38
CA TYR A 555 -21.64 0.40 -3.25
C TYR A 555 -22.56 0.16 -2.05
N ASN A 556 -23.48 1.08 -1.75
CA ASN A 556 -24.40 0.96 -0.61
C ASN A 556 -25.33 -0.25 -0.73
N LYS A 557 -25.58 -0.72 -1.95
CA LYS A 557 -26.39 -1.91 -2.26
C LYS A 557 -25.61 -3.22 -2.26
N GLY A 558 -24.26 -3.21 -2.21
CA GLY A 558 -23.44 -4.43 -2.25
C GLY A 558 -22.92 -4.82 -3.64
N GLY A 559 -22.76 -3.85 -4.55
CA GLY A 559 -22.25 -4.09 -5.91
C GLY A 559 -23.21 -4.89 -6.79
N GLY A 560 -22.67 -5.61 -7.78
CA GLY A 560 -23.46 -6.37 -8.74
C GLY A 560 -24.32 -7.47 -8.11
N LEU A 561 -23.77 -8.24 -7.18
CA LEU A 561 -24.54 -9.24 -6.41
C LEU A 561 -25.66 -8.58 -5.61
N GLY A 562 -25.38 -7.44 -4.98
CA GLY A 562 -26.38 -6.62 -4.28
C GLY A 562 -27.50 -6.07 -5.17
N LEU A 563 -27.23 -5.91 -6.47
CA LEU A 563 -28.23 -5.57 -7.50
C LEU A 563 -28.96 -6.80 -8.06
N GLY A 564 -28.58 -8.02 -7.66
CA GLY A 564 -29.14 -9.26 -8.17
C GLY A 564 -28.53 -9.74 -9.49
N LEU A 565 -27.39 -9.18 -9.91
CA LEU A 565 -26.64 -9.64 -11.07
C LEU A 565 -25.92 -10.96 -10.75
N GLN A 566 -25.66 -11.76 -11.79
CA GLN A 566 -24.86 -12.97 -11.65
C GLN A 566 -23.38 -12.61 -11.79
N VAL A 567 -22.62 -12.68 -10.69
CA VAL A 567 -21.20 -12.33 -10.64
C VAL A 567 -20.44 -13.42 -9.90
N ASP A 568 -19.80 -14.33 -10.64
CA ASP A 568 -19.23 -15.57 -10.08
C ASP A 568 -18.09 -15.34 -9.07
N SER A 569 -17.38 -14.22 -9.17
CA SER A 569 -16.16 -13.94 -8.38
C SER A 569 -16.13 -12.53 -7.83
N GLN A 570 -17.28 -11.97 -7.43
CA GLN A 570 -17.33 -10.64 -6.83
C GLN A 570 -16.45 -10.58 -5.58
N THR A 571 -15.57 -9.59 -5.50
CA THR A 571 -14.68 -9.37 -4.35
C THR A 571 -15.25 -8.41 -3.31
N LEU A 572 -16.21 -7.57 -3.72
CA LEU A 572 -16.99 -6.73 -2.80
C LEU A 572 -18.05 -7.57 -2.05
N PRO A 573 -18.22 -7.39 -0.73
CA PRO A 573 -19.32 -8.00 0.01
C PRO A 573 -20.70 -7.60 -0.56
N GLU A 574 -21.62 -8.58 -0.65
CA GLU A 574 -22.99 -8.36 -1.15
C GLU A 574 -23.92 -7.67 -0.13
N ASP A 575 -23.53 -7.63 1.14
CA ASP A 575 -24.30 -6.99 2.20
C ASP A 575 -24.40 -5.47 1.98
N PRO A 576 -25.59 -4.88 2.13
CA PRO A 576 -25.73 -3.43 2.02
C PRO A 576 -25.01 -2.71 3.16
N LEU A 577 -24.34 -1.60 2.85
CA LEU A 577 -23.63 -0.78 3.83
C LEU A 577 -24.58 -0.01 4.77
N ASN A 578 -25.86 0.10 4.39
CA ASN A 578 -26.90 0.82 5.14
C ASN A 578 -26.48 2.26 5.47
N LEU A 579 -25.84 2.93 4.53
CA LEU A 579 -25.53 4.36 4.59
C LEU A 579 -26.81 5.17 4.36
N THR A 580 -26.99 6.19 5.19
CA THR A 580 -28.02 7.22 5.00
C THR A 580 -27.60 8.23 3.94
N ASP A 581 -28.55 8.98 3.38
CA ASP A 581 -28.27 10.05 2.42
C ASP A 581 -27.25 11.07 2.97
N GLN A 582 -27.33 11.40 4.27
CA GLN A 582 -26.38 12.32 4.90
C GLN A 582 -24.98 11.71 4.97
N GLU A 583 -24.85 10.44 5.34
CA GLU A 583 -23.55 9.76 5.38
C GLU A 583 -22.92 9.68 3.97
N ILE A 584 -23.73 9.42 2.94
CA ILE A 584 -23.29 9.46 1.53
C ILE A 584 -22.75 10.85 1.18
N GLN A 585 -23.49 11.91 1.52
CA GLN A 585 -23.06 13.28 1.24
C GLN A 585 -21.79 13.67 2.00
N ASP A 586 -21.61 13.18 3.23
CA ASP A 586 -20.40 13.41 4.02
C ASP A 586 -19.18 12.72 3.38
N ILE A 587 -19.33 11.47 2.94
CA ILE A 587 -18.28 10.74 2.21
C ILE A 587 -17.91 11.47 0.91
N ILE A 588 -18.91 11.91 0.14
CA ILE A 588 -18.68 12.70 -1.10
C ILE A 588 -17.95 14.01 -0.78
N ALA A 589 -18.30 14.70 0.30
CA ALA A 589 -17.59 15.90 0.74
C ALA A 589 -16.12 15.62 1.05
N PHE A 590 -15.83 14.52 1.74
CA PHE A 590 -14.46 14.06 1.97
C PHE A 590 -13.71 13.75 0.66
N MET A 591 -14.32 13.01 -0.27
CA MET A 591 -13.70 12.70 -1.57
C MET A 591 -13.37 13.97 -2.36
N ARG A 592 -14.22 15.00 -2.32
CA ARG A 592 -13.93 16.32 -2.91
C ARG A 592 -12.83 17.09 -2.17
N ALA A 593 -12.55 16.77 -0.90
CA ALA A 593 -11.41 17.33 -0.17
C ALA A 593 -10.06 16.73 -0.59
N LEU A 594 -10.07 15.63 -1.37
CA LEU A 594 -8.91 15.02 -2.01
C LEU A 594 -8.53 15.65 -3.37
N SER A 595 -9.28 16.65 -3.84
CA SER A 595 -8.95 17.37 -5.07
C SER A 595 -7.77 18.33 -4.85
N ASP A 596 -6.77 18.23 -5.72
CA ASP A 596 -5.57 19.05 -5.76
C ASP A 596 -5.91 20.53 -6.07
N LYS A 597 -5.00 21.45 -5.68
CA LYS A 597 -5.16 22.91 -5.77
C LYS A 597 -4.21 23.60 -6.74
#